data_AF-A0AAC8Q9F0-F1
#
_entry.id   AF-A0AAC8Q9F0-F1
#
_cell.length_a   1.000
_cell.length_b   1.000
_cell.length_c   1.000
_cell.angle_alpha   90.00
_cell.angle_beta   90.00
_cell.angle_gamma   90.00
#
_symmetry.space_group_name_H-M   'P 1'
#
loop_
_entity.id
_entity.type
_entity.pdbx_description
1 polymer ?
#
loop_
_entity_poly.entity_id
_entity_poly.type
_entity_poly.pdbx_seq_one_letter_code
_entity_poly.pdbx_strand_id
1 'polypeptide(L)' 'MDHGGGINGFVTHMMHLPKDDLTVMLLFNTEGPGSAHQLAEKLARLAVGIPR' A
#
# COMPACT_ATOMS: atom_id res chain seq x y z
N MET A 1 0.18 -5.98 -9.69
CA MET A 1 -1.26 -6.20 -9.42
C MET A 1 -1.58 -5.47 -8.13
N ASP A 2 -2.78 -4.91 -8.03
CA ASP A 2 -3.23 -4.13 -6.87
C ASP A 2 -4.54 -4.74 -6.37
N HIS A 3 -4.61 -5.03 -5.07
CA HIS A 3 -5.81 -5.52 -4.43
C HIS A 3 -5.92 -4.96 -3.01
N GLY A 4 -7.14 -4.68 -2.57
CA GLY A 4 -7.42 -4.19 -1.24
C GLY A 4 -8.87 -4.48 -0.85
N GLY A 5 -9.15 -4.35 0.43
CA GLY A 5 -10.47 -4.59 0.98
C GLY A 5 -10.67 -3.85 2.29
N GLY A 6 -11.92 -3.73 2.72
CA GLY A 6 -12.28 -3.11 3.98
C GLY A 6 -13.30 -3.95 4.73
N ILE A 7 -13.15 -3.98 6.05
CA ILE A 7 -14.18 -4.42 7.00
C ILE A 7 -14.30 -3.33 8.08
N ASN A 8 -15.39 -3.29 8.84
CA ASN A 8 -15.66 -2.24 9.83
C ASN A 8 -14.43 -1.80 10.65
N GLY A 9 -13.89 -0.62 10.33
CA GLY A 9 -12.74 -0.02 11.02
C GLY A 9 -11.38 -0.54 10.58
N PHE A 10 -11.28 -1.34 9.52
CA PHE A 10 -10.02 -1.85 8.98
C PHE A 10 -9.96 -1.76 7.45
N VAL A 11 -8.83 -1.29 6.93
CA VAL A 11 -8.56 -1.24 5.49
C VAL A 11 -7.26 -1.97 5.20
N THR A 12 -7.28 -2.90 4.25
CA THR A 12 -6.10 -3.59 3.74
C THR A 12 -5.77 -3.15 2.33
N HIS A 13 -4.49 -3.12 2.02
CA HIS A 13 -4.01 -2.85 0.66
C HIS A 13 -2.75 -3.66 0.40
N MET A 14 -2.66 -4.25 -0.79
CA MET A 14 -1.53 -5.02 -1.27
C MET A 14 -1.16 -4.57 -2.68
N MET A 15 0.12 -4.26 -2.85
CA MET A 15 0.73 -3.92 -4.13
C MET A 15 1.91 -4.84 -4.38
N HIS A 16 1.95 -5.46 -5.56
CA HIS A 16 3.08 -6.28 -6.00
C HIS A 16 3.71 -5.70 -7.27
N LEU A 17 5.01 -5.39 -7.18
CA LEU A 17 5.87 -4.90 -8.26
C LEU A 17 6.84 -6.04 -8.68
N PRO A 18 6.47 -6.87 -9.67
CA PRO A 18 7.24 -8.07 -10.00
C PRO A 18 8.62 -7.77 -10.62
N LYS A 19 8.81 -6.59 -11.22
CA LYS A 19 10.10 -6.19 -11.81
C LYS A 19 11.18 -5.94 -10.76
N ASP A 20 10.75 -5.55 -9.56
CA ASP A 20 11.62 -5.16 -8.46
C ASP A 20 11.63 -6.21 -7.33
N ASP A 21 11.00 -7.37 -7.55
CA ASP A 21 10.75 -8.42 -6.55
C ASP A 21 10.19 -7.84 -5.23
N LEU A 22 9.28 -6.86 -5.36
CA LEU A 22 8.80 -6.07 -4.23
C LEU A 22 7.30 -6.29 -3.99
N THR A 23 6.95 -6.56 -2.73
CA THR A 23 5.58 -6.57 -2.25
C THR A 23 5.41 -5.57 -1.11
N VAL A 24 4.42 -4.70 -1.24
CA VAL A 24 4.03 -3.73 -0.21
C VAL A 24 2.66 -4.11 0.30
N MET A 25 2.54 -4.31 1.61
CA MET A 25 1.29 -4.68 2.28
C MET A 25 1.00 -3.73 3.43
N LEU A 26 -0.24 -3.27 3.52
CA LEU A 26 -0.69 -2.30 4.49
C LEU A 26 -1.97 -2.78 5.18
N LEU A 27 -2.04 -2.50 6.47
CA LEU A 27 -3.22 -2.65 7.31
C LEU A 27 -3.42 -1.34 8.07
N PHE A 28 -4.59 -0.73 7.88
CA PHE A 28 -5.05 0.43 8.62
C PHE A 28 -6.12 -0.05 9.58
N ASN A 29 -6.03 0.33 10.86
CA ASN A 29 -7.05 0.09 11.88
C ASN A 29 -8.06 1.24 11.97
N THR A 30 -8.27 1.94 10.86
CA THR A 30 -9.27 2.98 10.72
C THR A 30 -9.68 3.13 9.26
N GLU A 31 -10.94 3.47 9.02
CA GLU A 31 -11.46 3.92 7.72
C GLU A 31 -11.30 5.44 7.53
N GLY A 32 -10.54 6.10 8.41
CA GLY A 32 -10.29 7.53 8.40
C GLY A 32 -9.60 8.03 7.12
N PRO A 33 -9.24 9.33 7.04
CA PRO A 33 -8.85 10.00 5.79
C PRO A 33 -7.53 9.50 5.16
N GLY A 34 -6.87 8.51 5.75
CA GLY A 34 -5.65 7.91 5.22
C GLY A 34 -5.94 6.98 4.04
N SER A 35 -5.34 7.25 2.88
CA SER A 35 -5.39 6.33 1.74
C SER A 35 -4.27 5.30 1.84
N ALA A 36 -4.63 4.04 2.11
CA ALA A 36 -3.70 2.91 2.10
C ALA A 36 -2.97 2.80 0.75
N HIS A 37 -3.68 3.03 -0.36
CA HIS A 37 -3.09 3.05 -1.69
C HIS A 37 -1.99 4.13 -1.84
N GLN A 38 -2.27 5.39 -1.46
CA GLN A 38 -1.27 6.46 -1.54
C GLN A 38 -0.04 6.20 -0.66
N LEU A 39 -0.22 5.56 0.49
CA LEU A 39 0.91 5.15 1.33
C LEU A 39 1.70 4.02 0.67
N ALA A 40 1.04 3.04 0.05
CA ALA A 40 1.69 1.95 -0.65
C ALA A 40 2.55 2.44 -1.80
N GLU A 41 2.05 3.37 -2.61
CA GLU A 41 2.83 3.99 -3.69
C GLU A 41 4.08 4.71 -3.16
N LYS A 42 3.94 5.48 -2.07
CA LYS A 42 5.08 6.19 -1.47
C LYS A 42 6.14 5.22 -0.94
N LEU A 43 5.71 4.13 -0.31
CA LEU A 43 6.61 3.09 0.19
C LEU A 43 7.27 2.33 -0.97
N ALA A 44 6.52 2.01 -2.03
CA ALA A 44 7.06 1.36 -3.21
C ALA A 44 8.13 2.23 -3.88
N ARG A 45 7.85 3.53 -4.12
CA ARG A 45 8.84 4.47 -4.67
C ARG A 45 10.10 4.55 -3.82
N LEU A 46 9.94 4.65 -2.50
CA LEU A 46 11.06 4.70 -1.57
C LEU A 46 11.91 3.42 -1.62
N ALA A 47 11.29 2.24 -1.67
CA ALA A 47 11.97 0.95 -1.71
C ALA A 47 12.78 0.74 -3.00
N VAL A 48 12.31 1.28 -4.13
CA VAL A 48 13.03 1.20 -5.42
C VAL A 48 13.96 2.40 -5.67
N GLY A 49 14.18 3.25 -4.66
CA GLY A 49 15.13 4.37 -4.74
C GLY A 49 14.65 5.59 -5.53
N ILE A 50 13.34 5.72 -5.79
CA ILE A 50 12.76 6.90 -6.44
C ILE A 50 12.42 7.95 -5.37
N PRO A 51 13.01 9.16 -5.42
CA PRO A 51 12.73 10.23 -4.45
C PRO A 51 11.28 10.73 -4.50
N ARG A 52 10.86 11.43 -3.42
CA ARG A 52 9.47 11.75 -3.10
C ARG A 52 8.76 12.63 -4.11
#